data_AF-A0AAU8GBV8-F1
#
_entry.id   AF-A0AAU8GBV8-F1
#
_cell.length_a   1.000
_cell.length_b   1.000
_cell.length_c   1.000
_cell.angle_alpha   90.00
_cell.angle_beta   90.00
_cell.angle_gamma   90.00
#
_symmetry.space_group_name_H-M   'P 1'
#
loop_
_entity.id
_entity.type
_entity.pdbx_description
1 polymer ?
#
loop_
_entity_poly.entity_id
_entity_poly.type
_entity_poly.pdbx_seq_one_letter_code
_entity_poly.pdbx_strand_id
1 'polypeptide(L)'
;MGKRGCVPGTVMPPGAAGVPSFSFPEAAVYALSRSRDYGLMRNQPAGRVVNLPGIDLGKAKRIVESARDGWLPTESVFTLLAAYGIKSMAPRFAEDLDRAIGAAEDIGYPVALKLNSVTIIHKTEVGGVALNIGSEEELKVAYHRMLGRVAGAGRASEVRGVTVQKMAGEGAELIAGITRDKTFGPLILFGLGGIYTELFKDRTVRIQPLTDIDAREMVRSVRAFKLLEGFRGEPPADIPAIEELLLRLSAMAEDLPMIKELDLNPIRAFIAGEGYAVVDARILID
;
A
#
# COMPACT_ATOMS: atom_id res chain seq x y z
N MET A 1 36.82 -10.25 40.31
CA MET A 1 36.11 -10.65 41.54
C MET A 1 34.68 -10.16 41.44
N GLY A 2 33.78 -11.00 40.90
CA GLY A 2 32.41 -10.61 40.57
C GLY A 2 31.53 -10.57 41.82
N LYS A 3 30.88 -9.43 42.08
CA LYS A 3 29.74 -9.38 42.98
C LYS A 3 28.50 -9.84 42.20
N ARG A 4 27.96 -10.99 42.60
CA ARG A 4 26.62 -11.46 42.20
C ARG A 4 25.59 -10.43 42.66
N GLY A 5 24.77 -9.92 41.73
CA GLY A 5 23.61 -9.09 42.07
C GLY A 5 23.29 -7.90 41.15
N CYS A 6 24.09 -7.61 40.12
CA CYS A 6 23.77 -6.50 39.20
C CYS A 6 22.93 -7.01 38.01
N VAL A 7 21.67 -6.59 37.98
CA VAL A 7 20.77 -6.77 36.84
C VAL A 7 21.30 -5.88 35.70
N PRO A 8 21.46 -6.39 34.46
CA PRO A 8 21.81 -5.56 33.31
C PRO A 8 20.84 -4.38 33.20
N GLY A 9 21.35 -3.14 33.16
CA GLY A 9 20.53 -1.93 33.01
C GLY A 9 20.31 -1.08 34.28
N THR A 10 20.97 -1.39 35.39
CA THR A 10 20.82 -0.59 36.62
C THR A 10 21.70 0.66 36.57
N VAL A 11 21.10 1.85 36.53
CA VAL A 11 21.78 3.13 36.74
C VAL A 11 22.23 3.19 38.20
N MET A 12 23.53 3.37 38.45
CA MET A 12 24.01 3.57 39.82
C MET A 12 23.55 4.95 40.32
N PRO A 13 23.29 5.12 41.63
CA PRO A 13 22.99 6.44 42.17
C PRO A 13 24.03 7.44 41.67
N PRO A 14 23.61 8.60 41.14
CA PRO A 14 24.54 9.56 40.57
C PRO A 14 25.62 9.89 41.59
N GLY A 15 26.88 9.97 41.13
CA GLY A 15 27.96 10.44 41.98
C GLY A 15 27.71 11.88 42.45
N ALA A 16 28.55 12.39 43.35
CA ALA A 16 28.41 13.70 44.00
C ALA A 16 28.23 14.93 43.06
N ALA A 17 28.36 14.77 41.74
CA ALA A 17 28.23 15.81 40.73
C ALA A 17 26.97 15.67 39.82
N GLY A 18 26.02 14.77 40.12
CA GLY A 18 24.82 14.59 39.29
C GLY A 18 25.07 13.91 37.94
N VAL A 19 26.27 13.36 37.74
CA VAL A 19 26.66 12.63 36.53
C VAL A 19 26.16 11.18 36.64
N PRO A 20 25.41 10.67 35.64
CA PRO A 20 24.99 9.27 35.61
C PRO A 20 26.20 8.33 35.69
N SER A 21 26.14 7.35 36.59
CA SER A 21 27.19 6.34 36.77
C SER A 21 26.66 4.96 36.38
N PHE A 22 27.49 4.17 35.69
CA PHE A 22 27.12 2.86 35.14
C PHE A 22 28.14 1.83 35.57
N SER A 23 27.66 0.62 35.91
CA SER A 23 28.53 -0.46 36.36
C SER A 23 29.42 -1.04 35.25
N PHE A 24 29.05 -0.81 33.98
CA PHE A 24 29.74 -1.31 32.80
C PHE A 24 29.78 -0.25 31.69
N PRO A 25 30.87 -0.16 30.91
CA PRO A 25 31.00 0.81 29.83
C PRO A 25 29.92 0.65 28.73
N GLU A 26 29.46 -0.57 28.45
CA GLU A 26 28.41 -0.85 27.46
C GLU A 26 27.08 -0.19 27.82
N ALA A 27 26.73 -0.18 29.11
CA ALA A 27 25.53 0.47 29.60
C ALA A 27 25.63 2.00 29.47
N ALA A 28 26.82 2.57 29.72
CA ALA A 28 27.07 3.99 29.52
C ALA A 28 26.97 4.38 28.03
N VAL A 29 27.56 3.59 27.13
CA VAL A 29 27.48 3.82 25.68
C VAL A 29 26.05 3.66 25.17
N TYR A 30 25.30 2.67 25.65
CA TYR A 30 23.89 2.50 25.29
C TYR A 30 23.02 3.66 25.78
N ALA A 31 23.19 4.12 27.02
CA ALA A 31 22.46 5.28 27.54
C ALA A 31 22.82 6.57 26.77
N LEU A 32 24.09 6.76 26.43
CA LEU A 32 24.55 7.88 25.61
C LEU A 32 23.98 7.82 24.19
N SER A 33 23.93 6.63 23.56
CA SER A 33 23.33 6.47 22.23
C SER A 33 21.86 6.83 22.25
N ARG A 34 21.09 6.38 23.25
CA ARG A 34 19.68 6.77 23.42
C ARG A 34 19.50 8.26 23.69
N SER A 35 20.39 8.87 24.47
CA SER A 35 20.35 10.31 24.75
C SER A 35 20.65 11.13 23.50
N ARG A 36 21.62 10.69 22.69
CA ARG A 36 21.91 11.26 21.37
C ARG A 36 20.71 11.10 20.44
N ASP A 37 20.16 9.90 20.31
CA ASP A 37 19.01 9.62 19.44
C ASP A 37 17.81 10.47 19.84
N TYR A 38 17.53 10.58 21.15
CA TYR A 38 16.49 11.46 21.69
C TYR A 38 16.78 12.94 21.41
N GLY A 39 18.02 13.39 21.58
CA GLY A 39 18.42 14.76 21.28
C GLY A 39 18.26 15.10 19.79
N LEU A 40 18.61 14.16 18.90
CA LEU A 40 18.38 14.29 17.47
C LEU A 40 16.88 14.35 17.17
N MET A 41 16.07 13.45 17.72
CA MET A 41 14.61 13.43 17.55
C MET A 41 13.96 14.73 18.06
N ARG A 42 14.40 15.26 19.21
CA ARG A 42 13.87 16.51 19.78
C ARG A 42 14.22 17.74 18.93
N ASN A 43 15.35 17.70 18.24
CA ASN A 43 15.81 18.78 17.38
C ASN A 43 15.33 18.63 15.92
N GLN A 44 14.67 17.52 15.58
CA GLN A 44 14.04 17.39 14.27
C GLN A 44 12.87 18.36 14.16
N PRO A 45 12.69 19.01 13.00
CA PRO A 45 11.49 19.80 12.75
C PRO A 45 10.28 18.88 12.86
N ALA A 46 9.22 19.33 13.53
CA ALA A 46 8.02 18.52 13.73
C ALA A 46 7.23 18.23 12.43
N GLY A 47 7.59 18.86 11.31
CA GLY A 47 6.84 18.80 10.07
C GLY A 47 5.51 19.54 10.17
N ARG A 48 4.68 19.41 9.13
CA ARG A 48 3.30 19.89 9.13
C ARG A 48 2.35 18.84 8.60
N VAL A 49 1.17 18.74 9.21
CA VAL A 49 0.04 18.02 8.63
C VAL A 49 -0.45 18.84 7.43
N VAL A 50 -0.43 18.23 6.25
CA VAL A 50 -0.73 18.91 4.99
C VAL A 50 -2.22 18.82 4.71
N ASN A 51 -2.86 19.96 4.43
CA ASN A 51 -4.21 19.96 3.88
C ASN A 51 -4.16 19.69 2.36
N LEU A 52 -4.68 18.55 1.95
CA LEU A 52 -4.59 18.07 0.57
C LEU A 52 -5.83 18.50 -0.24
N PRO A 53 -5.64 19.09 -1.44
CA PRO A 53 -6.77 19.44 -2.29
C PRO A 53 -7.40 18.18 -2.92
N GLY A 54 -8.66 18.35 -3.36
CA GLY A 54 -9.38 17.34 -4.14
C GLY A 54 -9.94 16.17 -3.34
N ILE A 55 -9.99 16.28 -2.00
CA ILE A 55 -10.68 15.29 -1.15
C ILE A 55 -12.18 15.62 -1.12
N ASP A 56 -13.01 14.68 -1.58
CA ASP A 56 -14.47 14.71 -1.47
C ASP A 56 -14.93 13.86 -0.29
N LEU A 57 -14.83 14.43 0.91
CA LEU A 57 -15.19 13.78 2.16
C LEU A 57 -16.68 13.38 2.19
N GLY A 58 -17.56 14.18 1.57
CA GLY A 58 -18.99 13.90 1.53
C GLY A 58 -19.33 12.67 0.69
N LYS A 59 -18.62 12.46 -0.44
CA LYS A 59 -18.72 11.23 -1.24
C LYS A 59 -18.11 10.05 -0.50
N ALA A 60 -16.94 10.23 0.12
CA ALA A 60 -16.27 9.19 0.88
C ALA A 60 -17.15 8.63 2.00
N LYS A 61 -17.72 9.51 2.85
CA LYS A 61 -18.61 9.09 3.95
C LYS A 61 -19.83 8.32 3.45
N ARG A 62 -20.49 8.80 2.40
CA ARG A 62 -21.65 8.09 1.80
C ARG A 62 -21.32 6.67 1.38
N ILE A 63 -20.13 6.42 0.81
CA ILE A 63 -19.71 5.08 0.39
C ILE A 63 -19.62 4.17 1.60
N VAL A 64 -18.93 4.59 2.66
CA VAL A 64 -18.71 3.76 3.85
C VAL A 64 -19.99 3.61 4.68
N GLU A 65 -20.80 4.66 4.83
CA GLU A 65 -22.07 4.64 5.57
C GLU A 65 -23.16 3.79 4.88
N SER A 66 -23.12 3.67 3.54
CA SER A 66 -24.05 2.82 2.79
C SER A 66 -23.63 1.35 2.76
N ALA A 67 -22.38 1.04 3.14
CA ALA A 67 -21.85 -0.30 3.14
C ALA A 67 -22.22 -1.02 4.45
N ARG A 68 -22.22 -2.35 4.38
CA ARG A 68 -22.30 -3.21 5.57
C ARG A 68 -20.89 -3.50 6.06
N ASP A 69 -20.77 -3.81 7.35
CA ASP A 69 -19.58 -4.32 8.00
C ASP A 69 -18.91 -5.41 7.14
N GLY A 70 -17.58 -5.32 6.98
CA GLY A 70 -16.81 -6.27 6.17
C GLY A 70 -16.12 -5.67 4.95
N TRP A 71 -15.84 -6.51 3.96
CA TRP A 71 -15.07 -6.12 2.77
C TRP A 71 -15.93 -5.31 1.81
N LEU A 72 -15.44 -4.12 1.44
CA LEU A 72 -16.10 -3.29 0.44
C LEU A 72 -16.07 -3.96 -0.96
N PRO A 73 -17.14 -3.82 -1.75
CA PRO A 73 -17.11 -4.18 -3.17
C PRO A 73 -15.99 -3.43 -3.90
N THR A 74 -15.36 -4.08 -4.88
CA THR A 74 -14.24 -3.52 -5.64
C THR A 74 -14.55 -2.13 -6.23
N GLU A 75 -15.73 -1.95 -6.81
CA GLU A 75 -16.15 -0.64 -7.36
C GLU A 75 -16.18 0.46 -6.29
N SER A 76 -16.71 0.16 -5.10
CA SER A 76 -16.74 1.07 -3.96
C SER A 76 -15.34 1.41 -3.47
N VAL A 77 -14.42 0.44 -3.45
CA VAL A 77 -13.01 0.66 -3.09
C VAL A 77 -12.37 1.68 -4.02
N PHE A 78 -12.40 1.45 -5.33
CA PHE A 78 -11.77 2.35 -6.30
C PHE A 78 -12.46 3.73 -6.36
N THR A 79 -13.77 3.78 -6.14
CA THR A 79 -14.51 5.04 -6.01
C THR A 79 -14.10 5.82 -4.76
N LEU A 80 -13.83 5.13 -3.66
CA LEU A 80 -13.36 5.73 -2.42
C LEU A 80 -11.93 6.26 -2.57
N LEU A 81 -11.03 5.49 -3.19
CA LEU A 81 -9.68 5.96 -3.52
C LEU A 81 -9.73 7.24 -4.38
N ALA A 82 -10.57 7.25 -5.42
CA ALA A 82 -10.75 8.42 -6.27
C ALA A 82 -11.30 9.65 -5.50
N ALA A 83 -12.18 9.44 -4.51
CA ALA A 83 -12.68 10.52 -3.65
C ALA A 83 -11.56 11.16 -2.78
N TYR A 84 -10.45 10.44 -2.55
CA TYR A 84 -9.25 10.96 -1.89
C TYR A 84 -8.18 11.42 -2.88
N GLY A 85 -8.48 11.51 -4.18
CA GLY A 85 -7.51 11.87 -5.22
C GLY A 85 -6.40 10.83 -5.42
N ILE A 86 -6.61 9.59 -4.96
CA ILE A 86 -5.65 8.50 -5.12
C ILE A 86 -5.80 7.91 -6.52
N LYS A 87 -4.73 8.02 -7.32
CA LYS A 87 -4.71 7.52 -8.71
C LYS A 87 -4.72 6.00 -8.72
N SER A 88 -5.60 5.41 -9.51
CA SER A 88 -5.81 3.98 -9.55
C SER A 88 -6.22 3.48 -10.94
N MET A 89 -5.92 2.21 -11.23
CA MET A 89 -6.34 1.53 -12.46
C MET A 89 -7.65 0.80 -12.21
N ALA A 90 -8.74 1.55 -12.07
CA ALA A 90 -10.02 0.98 -11.69
C ALA A 90 -10.46 -0.13 -12.69
N PRO A 91 -10.74 -1.36 -12.21
CA PRO A 91 -11.26 -2.43 -13.04
C PRO A 91 -12.70 -2.14 -13.48
N ARG A 92 -13.07 -2.58 -14.69
CA ARG A 92 -14.44 -2.57 -15.20
C ARG A 92 -14.99 -3.98 -15.29
N PHE A 93 -16.14 -4.21 -14.66
CA PHE A 93 -16.85 -5.47 -14.77
C PHE A 93 -17.59 -5.55 -16.12
N ALA A 94 -17.52 -6.72 -16.74
CA ALA A 94 -18.22 -7.06 -17.98
C ALA A 94 -18.87 -8.43 -17.81
N GLU A 95 -20.19 -8.48 -17.97
CA GLU A 95 -20.97 -9.71 -17.86
C GLU A 95 -20.79 -10.64 -19.09
N ASP A 96 -20.48 -10.06 -20.25
CA ASP A 96 -20.32 -10.75 -21.52
C ASP A 96 -19.11 -10.21 -22.32
N LEU A 97 -18.89 -10.79 -23.50
CA LEU A 97 -17.78 -10.43 -24.39
C LEU A 97 -17.92 -9.01 -24.95
N ASP A 98 -19.12 -8.60 -25.36
CA ASP A 98 -19.35 -7.29 -25.98
C ASP A 98 -19.07 -6.16 -24.98
N ARG A 99 -19.52 -6.33 -23.73
CA ARG A 99 -19.18 -5.42 -22.62
C ARG A 99 -17.68 -5.42 -22.31
N ALA A 100 -17.00 -6.55 -22.45
CA ALA A 100 -15.56 -6.64 -22.22
C ALA A 100 -14.78 -5.90 -23.31
N ILE A 101 -15.21 -5.98 -24.57
CA ILE A 101 -14.65 -5.23 -25.69
C ILE A 101 -14.84 -3.74 -25.47
N GLY A 102 -16.07 -3.28 -25.23
CA GLY A 102 -16.34 -1.86 -25.00
C GLY A 102 -15.58 -1.30 -23.78
N ALA A 103 -15.44 -2.09 -22.71
CA ALA A 103 -14.62 -1.69 -21.57
C ALA A 103 -13.13 -1.58 -21.92
N ALA A 104 -12.60 -2.45 -22.78
CA ALA A 104 -11.20 -2.40 -23.20
C ALA A 104 -10.92 -1.22 -24.13
N GLU A 105 -11.86 -0.87 -25.01
CA GLU A 105 -11.79 0.32 -25.88
C GLU A 105 -11.79 1.61 -25.04
N ASP A 106 -12.70 1.72 -24.07
CA ASP A 106 -12.80 2.85 -23.15
C ASP A 106 -11.53 3.04 -22.30
N ILE A 107 -10.94 1.93 -21.83
CA ILE A 107 -9.72 1.94 -21.00
C ILE A 107 -8.47 2.18 -21.87
N GLY A 108 -8.51 1.71 -23.12
CA GLY A 108 -7.39 1.64 -24.04
C GLY A 108 -6.44 0.48 -23.74
N TYR A 109 -5.98 -0.19 -24.80
CA TYR A 109 -5.02 -1.29 -24.74
C TYR A 109 -3.59 -0.84 -24.32
N PRO A 110 -2.72 -1.73 -23.80
CA PRO A 110 -3.02 -3.12 -23.45
C PRO A 110 -3.80 -3.26 -22.14
N VAL A 111 -4.63 -4.30 -22.06
CA VAL A 111 -5.48 -4.61 -20.89
C VAL A 111 -5.21 -6.01 -20.34
N ALA A 112 -5.58 -6.21 -19.09
CA ALA A 112 -5.74 -7.50 -18.45
C ALA A 112 -7.21 -7.88 -18.40
N LEU A 113 -7.49 -9.17 -18.65
CA LEU A 113 -8.77 -9.80 -18.44
C LEU A 113 -8.66 -10.73 -17.23
N LYS A 114 -9.53 -10.55 -16.23
CA LYS A 114 -9.55 -11.35 -15.01
C LYS A 114 -10.94 -11.92 -14.81
N LEU A 115 -11.05 -13.20 -14.49
CA LEU A 115 -12.33 -13.84 -14.22
C LEU A 115 -12.98 -13.23 -12.97
N ASN A 116 -14.30 -13.04 -13.01
CA ASN A 116 -15.06 -12.60 -11.85
C ASN A 116 -15.90 -13.76 -11.30
N SER A 117 -15.63 -14.14 -10.05
CA SER A 117 -16.28 -15.25 -9.35
C SER A 117 -16.17 -15.04 -7.85
N VAL A 118 -17.19 -15.48 -7.11
CA VAL A 118 -17.22 -15.40 -5.63
C VAL A 118 -16.47 -16.58 -4.99
N THR A 119 -16.35 -17.70 -5.69
CA THR A 119 -15.78 -18.95 -5.17
C THR A 119 -14.39 -19.24 -5.72
N ILE A 120 -14.02 -18.66 -6.87
CA ILE A 120 -12.67 -18.78 -7.45
C ILE A 120 -11.79 -17.64 -6.92
N ILE A 121 -11.09 -17.91 -5.82
CA ILE A 121 -10.15 -16.97 -5.18
C ILE A 121 -8.81 -16.94 -5.95
N HIS A 122 -8.21 -18.11 -6.22
CA HIS A 122 -6.95 -18.24 -6.96
C HIS A 122 -7.18 -18.29 -8.48
N LYS A 123 -7.51 -17.14 -9.07
CA LYS A 123 -7.88 -17.00 -10.49
C LYS A 123 -6.79 -17.49 -11.44
N THR A 124 -5.52 -17.20 -11.15
CA THR A 124 -4.39 -17.58 -12.00
C THR A 124 -4.28 -19.10 -12.16
N GLU A 125 -4.50 -19.87 -11.09
CA GLU A 125 -4.35 -21.33 -11.07
C GLU A 125 -5.38 -22.02 -11.96
N VAL A 126 -6.57 -21.44 -12.10
CA VAL A 126 -7.61 -21.95 -13.02
C VAL A 126 -7.53 -21.34 -14.42
N GLY A 127 -6.47 -20.59 -14.72
CA GLY A 127 -6.33 -19.88 -16.00
C GLY A 127 -7.32 -18.72 -16.18
N GLY A 128 -7.88 -18.21 -15.07
CA GLY A 128 -8.81 -17.09 -14.99
C GLY A 128 -8.16 -15.70 -15.09
N VAL A 129 -6.93 -15.61 -15.62
CA VAL A 129 -6.21 -14.34 -15.84
C VAL A 129 -5.53 -14.40 -17.20
N ALA A 130 -5.75 -13.38 -18.02
CA ALA A 130 -5.02 -13.12 -19.26
C ALA A 130 -4.47 -11.69 -19.20
N LEU A 131 -3.19 -11.52 -19.47
CA LEU A 131 -2.47 -10.23 -19.36
C LEU A 131 -1.98 -9.80 -20.74
N ASN A 132 -1.62 -8.51 -20.87
CA ASN A 132 -1.02 -7.94 -22.09
C ASN A 132 -1.85 -8.19 -23.36
N ILE A 133 -3.17 -8.10 -23.25
CA ILE A 133 -4.06 -8.15 -24.41
C ILE A 133 -3.93 -6.80 -25.12
N GLY A 134 -3.45 -6.80 -26.37
CA GLY A 134 -3.13 -5.60 -27.14
C GLY A 134 -4.20 -5.18 -28.16
N SER A 135 -5.17 -6.03 -28.46
CA SER A 135 -6.24 -5.74 -29.42
C SER A 135 -7.58 -6.38 -29.07
N GLU A 136 -8.63 -6.01 -29.80
CA GLU A 136 -9.96 -6.63 -29.70
C GLU A 136 -9.92 -8.11 -30.07
N GLU A 137 -9.19 -8.50 -31.12
CA GLU A 137 -9.05 -9.89 -31.55
C GLU A 137 -8.35 -10.74 -30.48
N GLU A 138 -7.27 -10.22 -29.90
CA GLU A 138 -6.59 -10.88 -28.79
C GLU A 138 -7.51 -11.01 -27.57
N LEU A 139 -8.36 -10.01 -27.31
CA LEU A 139 -9.34 -10.05 -26.23
C LEU A 139 -10.35 -11.17 -26.43
N LYS A 140 -10.94 -11.29 -27.63
CA LYS A 140 -11.88 -12.36 -27.98
C LYS A 140 -11.26 -13.74 -27.78
N VAL A 141 -10.03 -13.93 -28.27
CA VAL A 141 -9.29 -15.19 -28.11
C VAL A 141 -9.03 -15.49 -26.63
N ALA A 142 -8.57 -14.50 -25.86
CA ALA A 142 -8.31 -14.66 -24.44
C ALA A 142 -9.58 -14.99 -23.63
N TYR A 143 -10.69 -14.31 -23.93
CA TYR A 143 -11.99 -14.50 -23.29
C TYR A 143 -12.50 -15.93 -23.48
N HIS A 144 -12.59 -16.42 -24.72
CA HIS A 144 -13.05 -17.78 -25.00
C HIS A 144 -12.11 -18.84 -24.44
N ARG A 145 -10.79 -18.64 -24.53
CA ARG A 145 -9.81 -19.55 -23.94
C ARG A 145 -9.97 -19.65 -22.42
N MET A 146 -10.19 -18.53 -21.75
CA MET A 146 -10.40 -18.47 -20.30
C MET A 146 -11.66 -19.23 -19.89
N LEU A 147 -12.80 -18.91 -20.51
CA LEU A 147 -14.06 -19.60 -20.19
C LEU A 147 -14.02 -21.09 -20.52
N GLY A 148 -13.38 -21.48 -21.63
CA GLY A 148 -13.21 -22.87 -22.00
C GLY A 148 -12.40 -23.67 -20.98
N ARG A 149 -11.32 -23.09 -20.41
CA ARG A 149 -10.53 -23.73 -19.34
C ARG A 149 -11.34 -23.94 -18.07
N VAL A 150 -12.09 -22.92 -17.66
CA VAL A 150 -12.90 -22.96 -16.44
C VAL A 150 -14.06 -23.95 -16.57
N ALA A 151 -14.68 -24.00 -17.76
CA ALA A 151 -15.70 -24.98 -18.09
C ALA A 151 -15.13 -26.41 -18.12
N GLY A 152 -13.96 -26.61 -18.72
CA GLY A 152 -13.26 -27.90 -18.72
C GLY A 152 -12.88 -28.39 -17.32
N ALA A 153 -12.70 -27.48 -16.36
CA ALA A 153 -12.51 -27.80 -14.95
C ALA A 153 -13.83 -28.04 -14.18
N GLY A 154 -14.99 -27.99 -14.84
CA GLY A 154 -16.30 -28.19 -14.23
C GLY A 154 -16.83 -27.01 -13.41
N ARG A 155 -16.26 -25.82 -13.58
CA ARG A 155 -16.53 -24.63 -12.73
C ARG A 155 -17.25 -23.50 -13.46
N ALA A 156 -17.89 -23.79 -14.59
CA ALA A 156 -18.56 -22.77 -15.42
C ALA A 156 -19.66 -22.01 -14.65
N SER A 157 -20.42 -22.69 -13.79
CA SER A 157 -21.50 -22.09 -12.99
C SER A 157 -21.02 -21.09 -11.93
N GLU A 158 -19.71 -21.07 -11.64
CA GLU A 158 -19.10 -20.16 -10.68
C GLU A 158 -18.71 -18.81 -11.30
N VAL A 159 -18.77 -18.69 -12.63
CA VAL A 159 -18.34 -17.50 -13.37
C VAL A 159 -19.50 -16.52 -13.51
N ARG A 160 -19.29 -15.27 -13.08
CA ARG A 160 -20.28 -14.19 -13.21
C ARG A 160 -19.99 -13.26 -14.39
N GLY A 161 -18.83 -13.40 -15.01
CA GLY A 161 -18.32 -12.54 -16.06
C GLY A 161 -16.81 -12.35 -15.91
N VAL A 162 -16.32 -11.24 -16.43
CA VAL A 162 -14.90 -10.87 -16.41
C VAL A 162 -14.72 -9.43 -15.93
N THR A 163 -13.49 -9.11 -15.62
CA THR A 163 -13.04 -7.79 -15.26
C THR A 163 -11.96 -7.38 -16.25
N VAL A 164 -12.15 -6.23 -16.88
CA VAL A 164 -11.18 -5.60 -17.79
C VAL A 164 -10.46 -4.51 -17.02
N GLN A 165 -9.13 -4.50 -17.08
CA GLN A 165 -8.31 -3.54 -16.33
C GLN A 165 -7.10 -3.12 -17.17
N LYS A 166 -6.70 -1.85 -17.06
CA LYS A 166 -5.48 -1.37 -17.74
C LYS A 166 -4.25 -2.15 -17.25
N MET A 167 -3.35 -2.48 -18.16
CA MET A 167 -2.02 -2.95 -17.76
C MET A 167 -1.20 -1.78 -17.21
N ALA A 168 -0.65 -1.96 -16.02
CA ALA A 168 0.33 -1.02 -15.50
C ALA A 168 1.58 -1.02 -16.39
N GLY A 169 2.08 0.16 -16.72
CA GLY A 169 3.38 0.32 -17.38
C GLY A 169 4.54 -0.13 -16.49
N GLU A 170 5.75 -0.01 -17.01
CA GLU A 170 6.97 -0.30 -16.25
C GLU A 170 7.13 0.66 -15.07
N GLY A 171 7.84 0.21 -14.03
CA GLY A 171 8.06 0.99 -12.82
C GLY A 171 8.22 0.11 -11.59
N ALA A 172 8.51 0.71 -10.44
CA ALA A 172 8.66 -0.03 -9.20
C ALA A 172 7.30 -0.50 -8.67
N GLU A 173 7.24 -1.72 -8.13
CA GLU A 173 6.10 -2.17 -7.33
C GLU A 173 6.27 -1.71 -5.90
N LEU A 174 5.19 -1.22 -5.31
CA LEU A 174 5.12 -0.73 -3.93
C LEU A 174 3.88 -1.33 -3.26
N ILE A 175 3.89 -1.30 -1.93
CA ILE A 175 2.72 -1.56 -1.09
C ILE A 175 2.52 -0.39 -0.13
N ALA A 176 1.27 -0.04 0.13
CA ALA A 176 0.93 0.89 1.19
C ALA A 176 -0.43 0.53 1.77
N GLY A 177 -0.69 0.91 3.01
CA GLY A 177 -1.94 0.53 3.63
C GLY A 177 -2.21 1.23 4.95
N ILE A 178 -3.42 1.00 5.44
CA ILE A 178 -3.89 1.43 6.75
C ILE A 178 -4.22 0.16 7.53
N THR A 179 -3.80 0.10 8.78
CA THR A 179 -4.28 -0.92 9.71
C THR A 179 -4.55 -0.27 11.07
N ARG A 180 -5.49 -0.81 11.84
CA ARG A 180 -5.79 -0.31 13.19
C ARG A 180 -5.21 -1.21 14.25
N ASP A 181 -4.29 -0.65 15.03
CA ASP A 181 -3.82 -1.27 16.26
C ASP A 181 -4.71 -0.88 17.45
N LYS A 182 -4.90 -1.82 18.38
CA LYS A 182 -5.77 -1.62 19.55
C LYS A 182 -5.25 -0.56 20.53
N THR A 183 -3.95 -0.33 20.54
CA THR A 183 -3.28 0.60 21.46
C THR A 183 -2.95 1.91 20.76
N PHE A 184 -2.41 1.82 19.54
CA PHE A 184 -1.87 2.98 18.82
C PHE A 184 -2.87 3.62 17.84
N GLY A 185 -4.02 3.00 17.60
CA GLY A 185 -4.99 3.50 16.63
C GLY A 185 -4.53 3.25 15.19
N PRO A 186 -4.82 4.16 14.24
CA PRO A 186 -4.50 3.96 12.83
C PRO A 186 -2.98 4.03 12.58
N LEU A 187 -2.47 3.03 11.90
CA LEU A 187 -1.10 2.91 11.44
C LEU A 187 -1.07 2.97 9.91
N ILE A 188 -0.16 3.78 9.38
CA ILE A 188 0.14 3.84 7.96
C ILE A 188 1.36 2.99 7.68
N LEU A 189 1.25 2.07 6.72
CA LEU A 189 2.32 1.21 6.26
C LEU A 189 2.77 1.64 4.86
N PHE A 190 4.07 1.60 4.62
CA PHE A 190 4.67 1.73 3.31
C PHE A 190 5.76 0.69 3.12
N GLY A 191 5.92 0.16 1.91
CA GLY A 191 6.99 -0.77 1.58
C GLY A 191 7.18 -0.89 0.09
N LEU A 192 8.27 -1.54 -0.30
CA LEU A 192 8.40 -2.02 -1.67
C LEU A 192 7.43 -3.19 -1.90
N GLY A 193 7.06 -3.42 -3.15
CA GLY A 193 6.18 -4.47 -3.68
C GLY A 193 6.95 -5.57 -4.43
N GLY A 194 6.24 -6.61 -4.87
CA GLY A 194 6.79 -7.70 -5.69
C GLY A 194 7.37 -8.88 -4.90
N ILE A 195 7.89 -9.88 -5.61
CA ILE A 195 8.32 -11.19 -5.06
C ILE A 195 9.35 -11.12 -3.92
N TYR A 196 10.12 -10.03 -3.85
CA TYR A 196 11.17 -9.87 -2.85
C TYR A 196 10.64 -9.38 -1.49
N THR A 197 9.39 -8.94 -1.41
CA THR A 197 8.83 -8.29 -0.23
C THR A 197 8.46 -9.24 0.88
N GLU A 198 7.91 -10.40 0.53
CA GLU A 198 7.64 -11.49 1.47
C GLU A 198 8.93 -11.99 2.13
N LEU A 199 10.04 -11.95 1.39
CA LEU A 199 11.35 -12.40 1.84
C LEU A 199 12.06 -11.37 2.73
N PHE A 200 12.04 -10.08 2.36
CA PHE A 200 12.81 -9.04 3.06
C PHE A 200 12.02 -8.25 4.10
N LYS A 201 10.67 -8.35 4.12
CA LYS A 201 9.79 -7.59 5.03
C LYS A 201 10.16 -6.10 5.09
N ASP A 202 10.54 -5.54 3.94
CA ASP A 202 11.05 -4.17 3.83
C ASP A 202 9.90 -3.16 3.85
N ARG A 203 9.53 -2.74 5.05
CA ARG A 203 8.42 -1.83 5.31
C ARG A 203 8.70 -0.87 6.43
N THR A 204 8.07 0.28 6.35
CA THR A 204 8.08 1.33 7.35
C THR A 204 6.65 1.53 7.84
N VAL A 205 6.51 1.88 9.12
CA VAL A 205 5.21 2.09 9.77
C VAL A 205 5.28 3.38 10.57
N ARG A 206 4.21 4.17 10.51
CA ARG A 206 4.01 5.38 11.31
C ARG A 206 2.57 5.43 11.84
N ILE A 207 2.39 6.14 12.95
CA ILE A 207 1.07 6.38 13.56
C ILE A 207 0.47 7.62 12.88
N GLN A 208 -0.84 7.60 12.61
CA GLN A 208 -1.59 8.78 12.16
C GLN A 208 -1.62 9.86 13.26
N PRO A 209 -1.46 11.18 12.97
CA PRO A 209 -1.26 11.83 11.67
C PRO A 209 0.17 11.83 11.13
N LEU A 210 0.28 11.68 9.80
CA LEU A 210 1.54 11.90 9.10
C LEU A 210 1.74 13.37 8.78
N THR A 211 2.97 13.83 8.99
CA THR A 211 3.45 15.10 8.46
C THR A 211 4.15 14.92 7.11
N ASP A 212 4.44 16.03 6.43
CA ASP A 212 5.27 16.04 5.23
C ASP A 212 6.67 15.43 5.46
N ILE A 213 7.23 15.59 6.66
CA ILE A 213 8.49 14.96 7.05
C ILE A 213 8.30 13.46 7.29
N ASP A 214 7.22 13.03 7.94
CA ASP A 214 6.96 11.60 8.15
C ASP A 214 6.84 10.84 6.84
N ALA A 215 6.05 11.35 5.88
CA ALA A 215 5.90 10.73 4.57
C ALA A 215 7.25 10.62 3.84
N ARG A 216 8.04 11.70 3.87
CA ARG A 216 9.39 11.75 3.28
C ARG A 216 10.32 10.70 3.90
N GLU A 217 10.33 10.59 5.23
CA GLU A 217 11.16 9.65 5.96
C GLU A 217 10.69 8.21 5.74
N MET A 218 9.39 7.95 5.75
CA MET A 218 8.81 6.63 5.49
C MET A 218 9.26 6.08 4.15
N VAL A 219 9.24 6.91 3.10
CA VAL A 219 9.69 6.49 1.77
C VAL A 219 11.20 6.27 1.72
N ARG A 220 12.01 7.12 2.36
CA ARG A 220 13.48 7.02 2.34
C ARG A 220 14.07 5.94 3.25
N SER A 221 13.29 5.46 4.23
CA SER A 221 13.78 4.51 5.24
C SER A 221 13.56 3.04 4.90
N VAL A 222 12.90 2.73 3.78
CA VAL A 222 12.90 1.36 3.24
C VAL A 222 14.31 0.99 2.80
N ARG A 223 14.76 -0.22 3.12
CA ARG A 223 16.14 -0.70 2.90
C ARG A 223 16.53 -0.64 1.44
N ALA A 224 15.61 -0.96 0.55
CA ALA A 224 15.83 -0.92 -0.90
C ALA A 224 15.33 0.38 -1.54
N PHE A 225 15.32 1.51 -0.81
CA PHE A 225 15.00 2.84 -1.35
C PHE A 225 15.82 3.20 -2.59
N LYS A 226 17.07 2.73 -2.69
CA LYS A 226 17.92 2.92 -3.88
C LYS A 226 17.31 2.40 -5.18
N LEU A 227 16.38 1.43 -5.12
CA LEU A 227 15.65 0.99 -6.31
C LEU A 227 14.69 2.07 -6.82
N LEU A 228 14.17 2.92 -5.93
CA LEU A 228 13.30 4.04 -6.29
C LEU A 228 14.10 5.26 -6.79
N GLU A 229 15.39 5.38 -6.44
CA GLU A 229 16.29 6.41 -6.98
C GLU A 229 16.83 6.07 -8.38
N GLY A 230 16.47 4.91 -8.93
CA GLY A 230 17.00 4.38 -10.18
C GLY A 230 18.21 3.47 -9.93
N PHE A 231 18.18 2.29 -10.54
CA PHE A 231 19.25 1.29 -10.41
C PHE A 231 19.64 0.76 -11.80
N ARG A 232 20.95 0.63 -12.07
CA ARG A 232 21.49 0.08 -13.33
C ARG A 232 20.94 0.73 -14.61
N GLY A 233 20.74 2.05 -14.60
CA GLY A 233 20.28 2.80 -15.77
C GLY A 233 18.76 2.94 -15.86
N GLU A 234 18.02 2.36 -14.92
CA GLU A 234 16.59 2.66 -14.78
C GLU A 234 16.39 4.07 -14.23
N PRO A 235 15.41 4.82 -14.74
CA PRO A 235 15.05 6.14 -14.24
C PRO A 235 14.49 6.08 -12.81
N PRO A 236 14.64 7.16 -12.02
CA PRO A 236 14.06 7.24 -10.68
C PRO A 236 12.53 7.26 -10.75
N ALA A 237 11.90 6.69 -9.72
CA ALA A 237 10.46 6.75 -9.51
C ALA A 237 10.02 8.16 -9.07
N ASP A 238 8.73 8.45 -9.23
CA ASP A 238 8.12 9.69 -8.75
C ASP A 238 7.93 9.68 -7.22
N ILE A 239 9.03 9.92 -6.49
CA ILE A 239 9.05 9.97 -5.03
C ILE A 239 8.03 10.98 -4.45
N PRO A 240 7.93 12.23 -4.94
CA PRO A 240 6.93 13.17 -4.45
C PRO A 240 5.49 12.66 -4.55
N ALA A 241 5.14 11.97 -5.64
CA ALA A 241 3.80 11.40 -5.78
C ALA A 241 3.53 10.27 -4.78
N ILE A 242 4.54 9.47 -4.44
CA ILE A 242 4.44 8.43 -3.41
C ILE A 242 4.29 9.05 -2.02
N GLU A 243 5.04 10.11 -1.71
CA GLU A 243 4.90 10.86 -0.44
C GLU A 243 3.48 11.42 -0.31
N GLU A 244 2.93 12.00 -1.38
CA GLU A 244 1.54 12.50 -1.41
C GLU A 244 0.51 11.39 -1.19
N LEU A 245 0.72 10.20 -1.78
CA LEU A 245 -0.13 9.03 -1.52
C LEU A 245 -0.20 8.70 -0.02
N LEU A 246 0.93 8.68 0.67
CA LEU A 246 0.96 8.39 2.11
C LEU A 246 0.21 9.45 2.92
N LEU A 247 0.32 10.72 2.54
CA LEU A 247 -0.45 11.81 3.16
C LEU A 247 -1.96 11.67 2.88
N ARG A 248 -2.36 11.19 1.69
CA ARG A 248 -3.76 10.91 1.36
C ARG A 248 -4.31 9.73 2.17
N LEU A 249 -3.53 8.68 2.36
CA LEU A 249 -3.89 7.56 3.26
C LEU A 249 -4.00 8.01 4.71
N SER A 250 -3.09 8.88 5.15
CA SER A 250 -3.13 9.52 6.46
C SER A 250 -4.45 10.26 6.66
N ALA A 251 -4.82 11.17 5.76
CA ALA A 251 -6.10 11.87 5.80
C ALA A 251 -7.31 10.91 5.82
N MET A 252 -7.28 9.87 4.98
CA MET A 252 -8.35 8.85 4.92
C MET A 252 -8.53 8.12 6.25
N ALA A 253 -7.44 7.77 6.94
CA ALA A 253 -7.47 7.06 8.22
C ALA A 253 -8.12 7.90 9.34
N GLU A 254 -7.96 9.22 9.28
CA GLU A 254 -8.54 10.18 10.23
C GLU A 254 -10.02 10.45 9.93
N ASP A 255 -10.33 10.73 8.67
CA ASP A 255 -11.68 11.06 8.20
C ASP A 255 -12.67 9.89 8.30
N LEU A 256 -12.19 8.66 8.10
CA LEU A 256 -13.00 7.45 7.99
C LEU A 256 -12.60 6.45 9.08
N PRO A 257 -13.04 6.68 10.33
CA PRO A 257 -12.66 5.83 11.45
C PRO A 257 -13.13 4.38 11.34
N MET A 258 -14.10 4.12 10.46
CA MET A 258 -14.66 2.79 10.20
C MET A 258 -13.73 1.89 9.38
N ILE A 259 -12.66 2.42 8.75
CA ILE A 259 -11.68 1.60 8.03
C ILE A 259 -10.82 0.84 9.03
N LYS A 260 -10.96 -0.50 9.07
CA LYS A 260 -10.10 -1.42 9.83
C LYS A 260 -8.78 -1.67 9.13
N GLU A 261 -8.88 -1.93 7.84
CA GLU A 261 -7.76 -2.32 6.99
C GLU A 261 -7.97 -1.73 5.60
N LEU A 262 -6.91 -1.15 5.06
CA LEU A 262 -6.80 -0.80 3.65
C LEU A 262 -5.46 -1.34 3.17
N ASP A 263 -5.50 -2.13 2.11
CA ASP A 263 -4.30 -2.69 1.46
C ASP A 263 -4.26 -2.22 0.01
N LEU A 264 -3.20 -1.50 -0.36
CA LEU A 264 -2.88 -1.13 -1.74
C LEU A 264 -1.72 -1.99 -2.20
N ASN A 265 -2.02 -3.07 -2.90
CA ASN A 265 -1.02 -4.05 -3.28
C ASN A 265 -1.38 -4.79 -4.59
N PRO A 266 -0.72 -4.50 -5.72
CA PRO A 266 0.43 -3.59 -5.85
C PRO A 266 0.02 -2.15 -6.16
N ILE A 267 0.90 -1.22 -5.80
CA ILE A 267 0.98 0.12 -6.38
C ILE A 267 2.11 0.09 -7.42
N ARG A 268 1.87 0.63 -8.61
CA ARG A 268 2.94 0.89 -9.60
C ARG A 268 3.40 2.34 -9.45
N ALA A 269 4.67 2.54 -9.14
CA ALA A 269 5.31 3.84 -9.22
C ALA A 269 6.02 4.01 -10.56
N PHE A 270 5.61 5.03 -11.30
CA PHE A 270 6.19 5.37 -12.59
C PHE A 270 7.42 6.26 -12.42
N ILE A 271 8.05 6.59 -13.54
CA ILE A 271 9.20 7.47 -13.58
C ILE A 271 8.85 8.87 -13.06
N ALA A 272 9.85 9.61 -12.57
CA ALA A 272 9.66 10.94 -12.03
C ALA A 272 8.85 11.87 -12.96
N GLY A 273 7.76 12.46 -12.45
CA GLY A 273 6.84 13.31 -13.18
C GLY A 273 5.56 12.60 -13.67
N GLU A 274 5.54 11.27 -13.70
CA GLU A 274 4.39 10.48 -14.15
C GLU A 274 3.53 9.93 -12.98
N GLY A 275 4.02 10.05 -11.75
CA GLY A 275 3.31 9.67 -10.54
C GLY A 275 3.25 8.16 -10.29
N TYR A 276 2.07 7.70 -9.86
CA TYR A 276 1.81 6.30 -9.53
C TYR A 276 0.39 5.92 -9.94
N ALA A 277 0.10 4.61 -9.92
CA ALA A 277 -1.25 4.09 -9.93
C ALA A 277 -1.40 2.87 -9.02
N VAL A 278 -2.46 2.86 -8.20
CA VAL A 278 -2.90 1.67 -7.48
C VAL A 278 -3.47 0.65 -8.47
N VAL A 279 -2.94 -0.56 -8.48
CA VAL A 279 -3.36 -1.63 -9.38
C VAL A 279 -4.41 -2.52 -8.73
N ASP A 280 -4.23 -2.86 -7.46
CA ASP A 280 -5.22 -3.61 -6.69
C ASP A 280 -5.35 -3.02 -5.28
N ALA A 281 -6.57 -3.09 -4.76
CA ALA A 281 -6.91 -2.51 -3.47
C ALA A 281 -8.03 -3.27 -2.79
N ARG A 282 -7.94 -3.38 -1.47
CA ARG A 282 -9.00 -3.95 -0.63
C ARG A 282 -9.19 -3.10 0.61
N ILE A 283 -10.44 -2.96 1.04
CA ILE A 283 -10.80 -2.19 2.23
C ILE A 283 -11.77 -3.01 3.06
N LEU A 284 -11.41 -3.20 4.32
CA LEU A 284 -12.24 -3.81 5.36
C LEU A 284 -12.76 -2.69 6.26
N ILE A 285 -14.07 -2.67 6.49
CA ILE A 285 -14.72 -1.71 7.38
C ILE A 285 -15.37 -2.40 8.58
N ASP A 286 -15.48 -1.66 9.67
CA ASP A 286 -16.24 -2.02 10.87
C ASP A 286 -17.71 -2.22 10.60
#